data_AF-A0A660S1W7-F1
#
_entry.id   AF-A0A660S1W7-F1
#
_cell.length_a   1.000
_cell.length_b   1.000
_cell.length_c   1.000
_cell.angle_alpha   90.00
_cell.angle_beta   90.00
_cell.angle_gamma   90.00
#
_symmetry.space_group_name_H-M   'P 1'
#
loop_
_entity.id
_entity.type
_entity.pdbx_description
1 polymer ?
#
loop_
_entity_poly.entity_id
_entity_poly.type
_entity_poly.pdbx_seq_one_letter_code
_entity_poly.pdbx_strand_id
1 'polypeptide(L)'
;GIDIAGSKNTWVVALKKDKDFLKICPLLSLKSPSNPSYIKDFFPIIEFCEKNRVLAVGIDAPLSFSLKDKKGFRASDKALKSMLPKKAKSWVVSYHTLMAVPIRALLLSEALSPYCGTIIETHPRASFYFCLPEEKKDLAFFYKKENLDKNEKFLLDWLKNKFKLCIEFKLKLIEGILDAILCALAGYFYHKMPEKLIFLPVNSNLKGFGPFVVISF
;
A
#
# COMPACT_ATOMS: atom_id res chain seq x y z
N GLY A 1 -3.24 -5.46 2.53
CA GLY A 1 -2.37 -4.32 2.17
C GLY A 1 -1.24 -4.26 3.15
N ILE A 2 -0.03 -4.05 2.66
CA ILE A 2 1.20 -4.12 3.45
C ILE A 2 2.03 -2.87 3.15
N ASP A 3 2.21 -2.02 4.15
CA ASP A 3 3.27 -1.02 4.15
C ASP A 3 4.52 -1.68 4.74
N ILE A 4 5.45 -2.08 3.88
CA ILE A 4 6.60 -2.89 4.28
C ILE A 4 7.81 -2.00 4.53
N ALA A 5 8.42 -2.17 5.70
CA ALA A 5 9.62 -1.43 6.08
C ALA A 5 10.56 -2.35 6.86
N GLY A 6 11.49 -1.75 7.61
CA GLY A 6 12.34 -2.47 8.56
C GLY A 6 11.54 -3.20 9.66
N SER A 7 12.26 -3.95 10.50
CA SER A 7 11.68 -4.83 11.54
C SER A 7 10.78 -4.14 12.57
N LYS A 8 10.80 -2.80 12.64
CA LYS A 8 10.02 -2.02 13.60
C LYS A 8 8.96 -1.11 12.95
N ASN A 9 8.62 -1.32 11.68
CA ASN A 9 7.69 -0.41 10.99
C ASN A 9 6.91 -1.06 9.83
N THR A 10 6.67 -2.37 9.85
CA THR A 10 5.80 -3.01 8.85
C THR A 10 4.35 -2.98 9.33
N TRP A 11 3.44 -2.44 8.52
CA TRP A 11 2.03 -2.29 8.88
C TRP A 11 1.14 -3.08 7.93
N VAL A 12 0.15 -3.77 8.47
CA VAL A 12 -0.69 -4.69 7.69
C VAL A 12 -2.16 -4.50 8.03
N VAL A 13 -2.95 -4.24 6.99
CA VAL A 13 -4.39 -4.12 7.08
C VAL A 13 -5.05 -5.10 6.11
N ALA A 14 -6.05 -5.84 6.62
CA ALA A 14 -6.92 -6.68 5.82
C ALA A 14 -8.27 -6.01 5.62
N LEU A 15 -8.78 -6.12 4.39
CA LEU A 15 -10.13 -5.71 4.02
C LEU A 15 -10.94 -6.95 3.65
N LYS A 16 -12.19 -6.99 4.08
CA LYS A 16 -13.17 -7.99 3.66
C LYS A 16 -14.31 -7.30 2.93
N LYS A 17 -14.67 -7.80 1.74
CA LYS A 17 -15.86 -7.33 1.02
C LYS A 17 -17.11 -7.81 1.76
N ASP A 18 -18.01 -6.88 2.06
CA ASP A 18 -19.32 -7.16 2.66
C ASP A 18 -20.39 -6.34 1.94
N LYS A 19 -21.22 -7.00 1.12
CA LYS A 19 -22.23 -6.39 0.24
C LYS A 19 -21.67 -5.17 -0.50
N ASP A 20 -22.08 -3.96 -0.11
CA ASP A 20 -21.68 -2.69 -0.74
C ASP A 20 -20.43 -2.04 -0.14
N PHE A 21 -19.95 -2.54 1.00
CA PHE A 21 -18.87 -1.94 1.77
C PHE A 21 -17.60 -2.81 1.79
N LEU A 22 -16.49 -2.18 2.16
CA LEU A 22 -15.23 -2.84 2.48
C LEU A 22 -14.99 -2.74 3.98
N LYS A 23 -15.13 -3.86 4.69
CA LYS A 23 -14.91 -3.91 6.13
C LYS A 23 -13.42 -3.95 6.44
N ILE A 24 -12.94 -3.05 7.29
CA ILE A 24 -11.61 -3.18 7.89
C ILE A 24 -11.66 -4.26 8.97
N CYS A 25 -10.77 -5.24 8.89
CA CYS A 25 -10.73 -6.34 9.85
C CYS A 25 -9.84 -5.99 11.07
N PRO A 26 -10.30 -6.21 12.33
CA PRO A 26 -9.53 -5.95 13.54
C PRO A 26 -8.53 -7.09 13.83
N LEU A 27 -7.58 -7.28 12.93
CA LEU A 27 -6.56 -8.32 12.98
C LEU A 27 -5.20 -7.80 12.50
N LEU A 28 -4.14 -8.60 12.65
CA LEU A 28 -2.76 -8.20 12.33
C LEU A 28 -2.38 -6.91 13.06
N SER A 29 -2.03 -5.83 12.34
CA SER A 29 -1.71 -4.54 12.97
C SER A 29 -2.87 -3.91 13.73
N LEU A 30 -4.09 -4.38 13.47
CA LEU A 30 -5.32 -3.92 14.10
C LEU A 30 -5.89 -4.92 15.11
N LYS A 31 -5.08 -5.82 15.69
CA LYS A 31 -5.51 -6.63 16.84
C LYS A 31 -6.04 -5.77 18.00
N SER A 32 -5.44 -4.59 18.18
CA SER A 32 -5.90 -3.55 19.11
C SER A 32 -6.13 -2.25 18.32
N PRO A 33 -7.29 -2.02 17.70
CA PRO A 33 -7.47 -0.90 16.76
C PRO A 33 -7.26 0.50 17.35
N SER A 34 -7.49 0.68 18.65
CA SER A 34 -7.24 1.95 19.34
C SER A 34 -5.76 2.16 19.70
N ASN A 35 -4.93 1.12 19.59
CA ASN A 35 -3.48 1.16 19.77
C ASN A 35 -2.80 0.18 18.78
N PRO A 36 -2.82 0.48 17.47
CA PRO A 36 -2.28 -0.41 16.45
C PRO A 36 -0.81 -0.74 16.66
N SER A 37 -0.39 -1.92 16.24
CA SER A 37 1.01 -2.36 16.35
C SER A 37 1.59 -2.80 15.02
N TYR A 38 2.88 -2.51 14.81
CA TYR A 38 3.59 -2.99 13.65
C TYR A 38 3.84 -4.51 13.77
N ILE A 39 3.94 -5.16 12.61
CA ILE A 39 4.29 -6.56 12.46
C ILE A 39 5.81 -6.68 12.45
N LYS A 40 6.38 -7.39 13.44
CA LYS A 40 7.83 -7.60 13.58
C LYS A 40 8.39 -8.66 12.63
N ASP A 41 7.61 -9.72 12.47
CA ASP A 41 7.96 -10.92 11.73
C ASP A 41 6.87 -11.26 10.70
N PHE A 42 7.22 -11.91 9.59
CA PHE A 42 6.27 -12.18 8.52
C PHE A 42 5.35 -13.36 8.78
N PHE A 43 5.65 -14.22 9.76
CA PHE A 43 4.84 -15.41 10.06
C PHE A 43 3.35 -15.13 10.27
N PRO A 44 2.92 -14.09 11.01
CA PRO A 44 1.50 -13.79 11.17
C PRO A 44 0.81 -13.40 9.85
N ILE A 45 1.53 -12.83 8.89
CA ILE A 45 1.00 -12.45 7.57
C ILE A 45 0.82 -13.72 6.71
N ILE A 46 1.81 -14.60 6.74
CA ILE A 46 1.78 -15.88 6.01
C ILE A 46 0.67 -16.76 6.57
N GLU A 47 0.62 -16.96 7.89
CA GLU A 47 -0.43 -17.73 8.58
C GLU A 47 -1.83 -17.18 8.27
N PHE A 48 -1.97 -15.86 8.19
CA PHE A 48 -3.24 -15.25 7.78
C PHE A 48 -3.63 -15.64 6.35
N CYS A 49 -2.69 -15.64 5.41
CA CYS A 49 -2.94 -16.04 4.03
C CYS A 49 -3.17 -17.55 3.87
N GLU A 50 -2.53 -18.37 4.70
CA GLU A 50 -2.76 -19.82 4.75
C GLU A 50 -4.18 -20.16 5.21
N LYS A 51 -4.66 -19.46 6.26
CA LYS A 51 -5.95 -19.73 6.88
C LYS A 51 -7.13 -19.07 6.18
N ASN A 52 -6.88 -18.14 5.26
CA ASN A 52 -7.93 -17.36 4.60
C ASN A 52 -7.74 -17.36 3.09
N ARG A 53 -8.85 -17.40 2.35
CA ARG A 53 -8.80 -17.21 0.88
C ARG A 53 -8.55 -15.74 0.56
N VAL A 54 -7.30 -15.32 0.60
CA VAL A 54 -6.89 -13.93 0.33
C VAL A 54 -6.90 -13.69 -1.19
N LEU A 55 -7.77 -12.79 -1.63
CA LEU A 55 -7.94 -12.46 -3.05
C LEU A 55 -6.70 -11.79 -3.65
N ALA A 56 -6.14 -10.80 -2.94
CA ALA A 56 -5.00 -10.03 -3.40
C ALA A 56 -4.22 -9.39 -2.25
N VAL A 57 -2.92 -9.18 -2.47
CA VAL A 57 -2.02 -8.45 -1.58
C VAL A 57 -1.38 -7.30 -2.34
N GLY A 58 -1.66 -6.06 -1.93
CA GLY A 58 -0.89 -4.88 -2.36
C GLY A 58 0.21 -4.57 -1.36
N ILE A 59 1.42 -4.28 -1.85
CA ILE A 59 2.63 -4.03 -1.05
C ILE A 59 3.26 -2.69 -1.45
N ASP A 60 3.60 -1.84 -0.46
CA ASP A 60 4.41 -0.62 -0.65
C ASP A 60 5.91 -0.95 -0.72
N ALA A 61 6.34 -1.55 -1.81
CA ALA A 61 7.74 -1.74 -2.12
C ALA A 61 7.94 -2.14 -3.58
N PRO A 62 9.11 -1.84 -4.17
CA PRO A 62 9.50 -2.44 -5.45
C PRO A 62 9.42 -3.98 -5.38
N LEU A 63 8.56 -4.56 -6.23
CA LEU A 63 8.41 -6.02 -6.38
C LEU A 63 8.94 -6.53 -7.71
N SER A 64 9.15 -5.63 -8.68
CA SER A 64 9.73 -5.95 -9.97
C SER A 64 11.10 -5.31 -10.15
N PHE A 65 12.05 -6.06 -10.72
CA PHE A 65 13.45 -5.67 -10.84
C PHE A 65 13.97 -5.91 -12.26
N SER A 66 14.83 -5.01 -12.72
CA SER A 66 15.57 -5.14 -13.98
C SER A 66 17.06 -5.20 -13.68
N LEU A 67 17.73 -6.25 -14.14
CA LEU A 67 19.20 -6.35 -14.04
C LEU A 67 19.92 -5.39 -15.00
N LYS A 68 19.17 -4.73 -15.91
CA LYS A 68 19.72 -3.76 -16.87
C LYS A 68 19.69 -2.31 -16.32
N ASP A 69 18.98 -2.05 -15.24
CA ASP A 69 18.75 -0.70 -14.73
C ASP A 69 19.93 -0.24 -13.85
N LYS A 70 20.92 0.42 -14.45
CA LYS A 70 22.17 0.85 -13.77
C LYS A 70 21.97 1.74 -12.52
N LYS A 71 20.84 2.45 -12.42
CA LYS A 71 20.55 3.40 -11.31
C LYS A 71 19.33 3.01 -10.47
N GLY A 72 18.76 1.82 -10.69
CA GLY A 72 17.63 1.32 -9.91
C GLY A 72 16.31 2.08 -10.09
N PHE A 73 16.16 2.87 -11.17
CA PHE A 73 14.91 3.52 -11.55
C PHE A 73 14.31 2.83 -12.78
N ARG A 74 13.18 2.17 -12.57
CA ARG A 74 12.40 1.49 -13.61
C ARG A 74 11.62 2.48 -14.45
N ALA A 75 11.09 2.03 -15.57
CA ALA A 75 10.16 2.83 -16.37
C ALA A 75 8.94 3.29 -15.53
N SER A 76 8.41 2.39 -14.69
CA SER A 76 7.31 2.68 -13.77
C SER A 76 7.66 3.78 -12.77
N ASP A 77 8.85 3.75 -12.17
CA ASP A 77 9.30 4.78 -11.22
C ASP A 77 9.43 6.15 -11.90
N LYS A 78 9.96 6.18 -13.13
CA LYS A 78 10.11 7.42 -13.91
C LYS A 78 8.74 7.99 -14.31
N ALA A 79 7.81 7.14 -14.71
CA ALA A 79 6.44 7.52 -15.04
C ALA A 79 5.71 8.08 -13.82
N LEU A 80 5.80 7.43 -12.65
CA LEU A 80 5.20 7.96 -11.44
C LEU A 80 5.81 9.32 -11.05
N LYS A 81 7.13 9.48 -11.19
CA LYS A 81 7.81 10.76 -10.97
C LYS A 81 7.37 11.87 -11.91
N SER A 82 7.00 11.57 -13.15
CA SER A 82 6.51 12.59 -14.09
C SER A 82 5.07 13.03 -13.78
N MET A 83 4.26 12.13 -13.21
CA MET A 83 2.89 12.42 -12.78
C MET A 83 2.82 13.24 -11.48
N LEU A 84 3.83 13.12 -10.61
CA LEU A 84 3.87 13.81 -9.33
C LEU A 84 4.34 15.27 -9.45
N PRO A 85 3.80 16.19 -8.61
CA PRO A 85 4.28 17.57 -8.59
C PRO A 85 5.75 17.64 -8.16
N LYS A 86 6.44 18.73 -8.53
CA LYS A 86 7.89 18.90 -8.28
C LYS A 86 8.31 18.58 -6.84
N LYS A 87 7.52 19.01 -5.85
CA LYS A 87 7.77 18.79 -4.41
C LYS A 87 7.63 17.32 -3.97
N ALA A 88 6.92 16.49 -4.74
CA ALA A 88 6.64 15.08 -4.44
C ALA A 88 7.54 14.09 -5.19
N LYS A 89 8.37 14.56 -6.14
CA LYS A 89 9.26 13.67 -6.92
C LYS A 89 10.24 12.87 -6.07
N SER A 90 10.57 13.34 -4.86
CA SER A 90 11.44 12.64 -3.91
C SER A 90 10.76 11.46 -3.20
N TRP A 91 9.43 11.31 -3.30
CA TRP A 91 8.72 10.15 -2.73
C TRP A 91 9.08 8.86 -3.45
N VAL A 92 9.33 8.94 -4.76
CA VAL A 92 9.72 7.79 -5.58
C VAL A 92 11.23 7.63 -5.52
N VAL A 93 11.68 6.63 -4.78
CA VAL A 93 13.09 6.34 -4.52
C VAL A 93 13.52 5.12 -5.32
N SER A 94 14.77 5.09 -5.77
CA SER A 94 15.29 3.94 -6.52
C SER A 94 15.33 2.69 -5.62
N TYR A 95 15.08 1.51 -6.17
CA TYR A 95 15.15 0.28 -5.37
C TYR A 95 16.59 -0.01 -4.90
N HIS A 96 17.62 0.52 -5.56
CA HIS A 96 19.01 0.47 -5.08
C HIS A 96 19.20 1.28 -3.78
N THR A 97 18.50 2.41 -3.63
CA THR A 97 18.57 3.27 -2.43
C THR A 97 17.76 2.70 -1.27
N LEU A 98 16.66 1.99 -1.56
CA LEU A 98 15.80 1.39 -0.54
C LEU A 98 16.40 0.15 0.14
N MET A 99 17.50 -0.40 -0.41
CA MET A 99 18.32 -1.49 0.13
C MET A 99 17.51 -2.72 0.59
N ALA A 100 17.19 -2.81 1.88
CA ALA A 100 16.56 -3.98 2.50
C ALA A 100 15.06 -4.10 2.21
N VAL A 101 14.37 -3.00 1.92
CA VAL A 101 12.91 -2.99 1.72
C VAL A 101 12.50 -3.85 0.52
N PRO A 102 13.10 -3.70 -0.67
CA PRO A 102 12.72 -4.54 -1.83
C PRO A 102 13.04 -6.03 -1.62
N ILE A 103 14.14 -6.38 -0.94
CA ILE A 103 14.47 -7.79 -0.63
C ILE A 103 13.44 -8.38 0.32
N ARG A 104 13.07 -7.66 1.39
CA ARG A 104 12.03 -8.07 2.33
C ARG A 104 10.68 -8.29 1.62
N ALA A 105 10.34 -7.40 0.69
CA ALA A 105 9.11 -7.48 -0.08
C ALA A 105 9.12 -8.67 -1.04
N LEU A 106 10.25 -8.95 -1.69
CA LEU A 106 10.44 -10.13 -2.54
C LEU A 106 10.27 -11.43 -1.74
N LEU A 107 10.98 -11.58 -0.61
CA LEU A 107 10.89 -12.77 0.25
C LEU A 107 9.47 -13.00 0.78
N LEU A 108 8.80 -11.92 1.20
CA LEU A 108 7.41 -11.99 1.61
C LEU A 108 6.52 -12.42 0.44
N SER A 109 6.71 -11.85 -0.75
CA SER A 109 5.92 -12.18 -1.92
C SER A 109 6.08 -13.65 -2.35
N GLU A 110 7.30 -14.18 -2.29
CA GLU A 110 7.58 -15.60 -2.54
C GLU A 110 6.84 -16.49 -1.54
N ALA A 111 6.90 -16.15 -0.24
CA ALA A 111 6.21 -16.90 0.82
C ALA A 111 4.67 -16.82 0.73
N LEU A 112 4.13 -15.71 0.21
CA LEU A 112 2.69 -15.54 0.01
C LEU A 112 2.17 -16.18 -1.29
N SER A 113 3.03 -16.39 -2.28
CA SER A 113 2.65 -16.86 -3.62
C SER A 113 1.89 -18.19 -3.66
N PRO A 114 2.12 -19.18 -2.76
CA PRO A 114 1.32 -20.41 -2.74
C PRO A 114 -0.13 -20.19 -2.26
N TYR A 115 -0.39 -19.10 -1.54
CA TYR A 115 -1.65 -18.86 -0.84
C TYR A 115 -2.45 -17.68 -1.42
N CYS A 116 -1.79 -16.78 -2.15
CA CYS A 116 -2.41 -15.62 -2.79
C CYS A 116 -1.93 -15.48 -4.23
N GLY A 117 -2.82 -15.75 -5.20
CA GLY A 117 -2.51 -15.69 -6.62
C GLY A 117 -2.34 -14.27 -7.18
N THR A 118 -2.57 -13.22 -6.40
CA THR A 118 -2.39 -11.83 -6.85
C THR A 118 -1.61 -11.02 -5.83
N ILE A 119 -0.37 -10.73 -6.19
CA ILE A 119 0.51 -9.85 -5.44
C ILE A 119 0.86 -8.69 -6.36
N ILE A 120 0.61 -7.46 -5.91
CA ILE A 120 0.85 -6.26 -6.70
C ILE A 120 1.69 -5.26 -5.91
N GLU A 121 2.47 -4.50 -6.65
CA GLU A 121 3.21 -3.36 -6.14
C GLU A 121 2.34 -2.10 -6.19
N THR A 122 2.44 -1.27 -5.17
CA THR A 122 1.80 0.05 -5.17
C THR A 122 2.61 1.09 -4.42
N HIS A 123 2.16 2.34 -4.48
CA HIS A 123 2.76 3.47 -3.76
C HIS A 123 1.62 4.20 -3.03
N PRO A 124 1.42 3.95 -1.72
CA PRO A 124 0.26 4.43 -0.98
C PRO A 124 0.27 5.95 -0.88
N ARG A 125 1.43 6.57 -0.64
CA ARG A 125 1.54 8.04 -0.60
C ARG A 125 1.13 8.72 -1.91
N ALA A 126 1.53 8.17 -3.06
CA ALA A 126 1.12 8.71 -4.35
C ALA A 126 -0.38 8.48 -4.60
N SER A 127 -0.86 7.27 -4.28
CA SER A 127 -2.30 6.94 -4.34
C SER A 127 -3.14 7.88 -3.45
N PHE A 128 -2.65 8.19 -2.26
CA PHE A 128 -3.27 9.16 -1.35
C PHE A 128 -3.37 10.53 -1.99
N TYR A 129 -2.25 11.05 -2.52
CA TYR A 129 -2.21 12.35 -3.19
C TYR A 129 -3.16 12.43 -4.38
N PHE A 130 -3.24 11.38 -5.21
CA PHE A 130 -4.12 11.38 -6.38
C PHE A 130 -5.61 11.24 -6.02
N CYS A 131 -5.95 10.67 -4.86
CA CYS A 131 -7.34 10.49 -4.43
C CYS A 131 -7.86 11.63 -3.53
N LEU A 132 -6.96 12.45 -2.98
CA LEU A 132 -7.34 13.58 -2.11
C LEU A 132 -8.03 14.68 -2.93
N PRO A 133 -9.06 15.33 -2.37
CA PRO A 133 -9.59 16.59 -2.91
C PRO A 133 -8.46 17.64 -3.06
N GLU A 134 -8.59 18.52 -4.04
CA GLU A 134 -7.54 19.51 -4.38
C GLU A 134 -7.15 20.36 -3.17
N GLU A 135 -8.16 20.83 -2.41
CA GLU A 135 -8.01 21.64 -1.21
C GLU A 135 -7.41 20.88 -0.01
N LYS A 136 -7.22 19.57 -0.13
CA LYS A 136 -6.66 18.69 0.90
C LYS A 136 -5.36 17.99 0.48
N LYS A 137 -4.88 18.19 -0.76
CA LYS A 137 -3.67 17.54 -1.29
C LYS A 137 -2.43 17.76 -0.45
N ASP A 138 -2.33 18.89 0.25
CA ASP A 138 -1.20 19.18 1.13
C ASP A 138 -1.02 18.11 2.23
N LEU A 139 -2.10 17.45 2.67
CA LEU A 139 -2.04 16.35 3.65
C LEU A 139 -1.05 15.26 3.24
N ALA A 140 -0.96 14.92 1.96
CA ALA A 140 -0.04 13.91 1.47
C ALA A 140 1.45 14.28 1.69
N PHE A 141 1.78 15.57 1.84
CA PHE A 141 3.15 16.05 2.04
C PHE A 141 3.61 15.99 3.50
N PHE A 142 2.69 16.08 4.46
CA PHE A 142 3.04 16.17 5.87
C PHE A 142 2.49 15.04 6.76
N TYR A 143 1.59 14.18 6.29
CA TYR A 143 1.04 13.09 7.14
C TYR A 143 2.09 12.12 7.69
N LYS A 144 3.25 12.01 7.04
CA LYS A 144 4.40 11.21 7.52
C LYS A 144 5.37 11.97 8.44
N LYS A 145 5.15 13.26 8.63
CA LYS A 145 6.02 14.16 9.41
C LYS A 145 5.33 14.66 10.67
N GLU A 146 4.01 14.80 10.59
CA GLU A 146 3.17 15.32 11.64
C GLU A 146 2.22 14.24 12.13
N ASN A 147 1.84 14.35 13.40
CA ASN A 147 0.84 13.47 13.96
C ASN A 147 -0.51 13.69 13.25
N LEU A 148 -1.11 12.60 12.80
CA LEU A 148 -2.40 12.60 12.10
C LEU A 148 -3.56 13.07 12.96
N ASP A 149 -3.42 13.15 14.29
CA ASP A 149 -4.46 13.52 15.26
C ASP A 149 -5.34 14.71 14.83
N LYS A 150 -4.72 15.77 14.30
CA LYS A 150 -5.45 16.98 13.88
C LYS A 150 -6.39 16.74 12.70
N ASN A 151 -6.06 15.77 11.84
CA ASN A 151 -6.79 15.44 10.62
C ASN A 151 -7.48 14.07 10.69
N GLU A 152 -7.33 13.34 11.80
CA GLU A 152 -7.79 11.96 11.95
C GLU A 152 -9.27 11.80 11.66
N LYS A 153 -10.12 12.69 12.21
CA LYS A 153 -11.57 12.68 11.96
C LYS A 153 -11.88 12.83 10.47
N PHE A 154 -11.30 13.85 9.83
CA PHE A 154 -11.48 14.09 8.40
C PHE A 154 -11.04 12.89 7.56
N LEU A 155 -9.88 12.29 7.87
CA LEU A 155 -9.33 11.16 7.12
C LEU A 155 -10.20 9.92 7.27
N LEU A 156 -10.68 9.62 8.47
CA LEU A 156 -11.59 8.49 8.70
C LEU A 156 -12.91 8.68 7.94
N ASP A 157 -13.49 9.88 7.97
CA ASP A 157 -14.73 10.18 7.25
C ASP A 157 -14.50 10.14 5.72
N TRP A 158 -13.38 10.68 5.24
CA TRP A 158 -12.98 10.60 3.84
C TRP A 158 -12.78 9.15 3.38
N LEU A 159 -12.07 8.32 4.14
CA LEU A 159 -11.88 6.90 3.84
C LEU A 159 -13.21 6.15 3.75
N LYS A 160 -14.11 6.36 4.73
CA LYS A 160 -15.45 5.77 4.74
C LYS A 160 -16.23 6.15 3.48
N ASN A 161 -16.26 7.44 3.13
CA ASN A 161 -17.07 7.94 2.03
C ASN A 161 -16.49 7.63 0.65
N LYS A 162 -15.19 7.92 0.43
CA LYS A 162 -14.53 7.76 -0.88
C LYS A 162 -14.42 6.30 -1.30
N PHE A 163 -14.17 5.40 -0.35
CA PHE A 163 -13.90 3.99 -0.62
C PHE A 163 -14.98 3.02 -0.12
N LYS A 164 -16.08 3.54 0.44
CA LYS A 164 -17.13 2.75 1.10
C LYS A 164 -16.54 1.83 2.19
N LEU A 165 -15.57 2.35 2.95
CA LEU A 165 -14.95 1.59 4.04
C LEU A 165 -15.89 1.55 5.26
N CYS A 166 -16.10 0.36 5.81
CA CYS A 166 -16.80 0.16 7.08
C CYS A 166 -15.77 -0.03 8.21
N ILE A 167 -15.84 0.85 9.21
CA ILE A 167 -14.96 0.87 10.39
C ILE A 167 -15.86 0.82 11.63
N GLU A 168 -16.06 -0.37 12.18
CA GLU A 168 -17.02 -0.66 13.27
C GLU A 168 -16.42 -0.49 14.68
N PHE A 169 -15.17 -0.03 14.76
CA PHE A 169 -14.42 0.10 16.01
C PHE A 169 -13.72 1.45 16.09
N LYS A 170 -13.31 1.82 17.30
CA LYS A 170 -12.45 3.00 17.50
C LYS A 170 -11.06 2.71 16.93
N LEU A 171 -10.82 3.18 15.72
CA LEU A 171 -9.53 3.09 15.04
C LEU A 171 -8.68 4.32 15.38
N LYS A 172 -7.45 4.09 15.85
CA LYS A 172 -6.41 5.12 15.86
C LYS A 172 -5.71 5.11 14.49
N LEU A 173 -5.87 6.17 13.71
CA LEU A 173 -5.25 6.29 12.40
C LEU A 173 -3.86 6.90 12.52
N ILE A 174 -2.86 6.11 12.13
CA ILE A 174 -1.45 6.51 12.05
C ILE A 174 -0.93 6.28 10.63
N GLU A 175 0.22 6.85 10.28
CA GLU A 175 0.75 6.85 8.90
C GLU A 175 0.80 5.46 8.25
N GLY A 176 1.36 4.46 8.95
CA GLY A 176 1.50 3.11 8.40
C GLY A 176 0.18 2.37 8.25
N ILE A 177 -0.82 2.68 9.08
CA ILE A 177 -2.17 2.12 8.91
C ILE A 177 -2.85 2.74 7.70
N LEU A 178 -2.72 4.05 7.48
CA LEU A 178 -3.24 4.71 6.28
C LEU A 178 -2.59 4.13 5.01
N ASP A 179 -1.27 3.95 5.02
CA ASP A 179 -0.55 3.37 3.90
C ASP A 179 -0.96 1.91 3.63
N ALA A 180 -1.09 1.10 4.67
CA ALA A 180 -1.54 -0.28 4.55
C ALA A 180 -3.01 -0.38 4.05
N ILE A 181 -3.89 0.55 4.43
CA ILE A 181 -5.26 0.67 3.91
C ILE A 181 -5.21 0.94 2.40
N LEU A 182 -4.44 1.93 1.95
CA LEU A 182 -4.31 2.26 0.53
C LEU A 182 -3.72 1.10 -0.27
N CYS A 183 -2.74 0.39 0.29
CA CYS A 183 -2.22 -0.83 -0.32
C CYS A 183 -3.27 -1.93 -0.44
N ALA A 184 -4.15 -2.09 0.56
CA ALA A 184 -5.24 -3.06 0.50
C ALA A 184 -6.30 -2.66 -0.55
N LEU A 185 -6.60 -1.36 -0.66
CA LEU A 185 -7.51 -0.82 -1.68
C LEU A 185 -6.98 -1.02 -3.10
N ALA A 186 -5.68 -0.83 -3.33
CA ALA A 186 -5.07 -1.11 -4.63
C ALA A 186 -5.28 -2.57 -5.04
N GLY A 187 -5.03 -3.52 -4.11
CA GLY A 187 -5.28 -4.94 -4.33
C GLY A 187 -6.75 -5.26 -4.63
N TYR A 188 -7.68 -4.60 -3.94
CA TYR A 188 -9.11 -4.75 -4.20
C TYR A 188 -9.51 -4.20 -5.58
N PHE A 189 -9.06 -3.00 -5.93
CA PHE A 189 -9.39 -2.37 -7.21
C PHE A 189 -8.81 -3.13 -8.40
N TYR A 190 -7.65 -3.75 -8.25
CA TYR A 190 -7.06 -4.60 -9.28
C TYR A 190 -8.03 -5.67 -9.80
N HIS A 191 -8.84 -6.25 -8.90
CA HIS A 191 -9.80 -7.30 -9.23
C HIS A 191 -11.21 -6.80 -9.54
N LYS A 192 -11.62 -5.69 -8.93
CA LYS A 192 -13.03 -5.26 -8.95
C LYS A 192 -13.32 -4.00 -9.74
N MET A 193 -12.34 -3.11 -9.86
CA MET A 193 -12.47 -1.81 -10.51
C MET A 193 -11.12 -1.37 -11.07
N PRO A 194 -10.52 -2.12 -12.03
CA PRO A 194 -9.18 -1.82 -12.53
C PRO A 194 -9.08 -0.43 -13.18
N GLU A 195 -10.19 0.15 -13.63
CA GLU A 195 -10.29 1.52 -14.15
C GLU A 195 -9.94 2.60 -13.11
N LYS A 196 -9.97 2.26 -11.82
CA LYS A 196 -9.55 3.14 -10.71
C LYS A 196 -8.03 3.13 -10.47
N LEU A 197 -7.31 2.32 -11.24
CA LEU A 197 -5.87 2.17 -11.15
C LEU A 197 -5.19 2.70 -12.40
N ILE A 198 -4.08 3.39 -12.17
CA ILE A 198 -3.11 3.68 -13.23
C ILE A 198 -2.06 2.58 -13.18
N PHE A 199 -1.98 1.80 -14.26
CA PHE A 199 -0.95 0.79 -14.46
C PHE A 199 0.31 1.47 -14.98
N LEU A 200 1.38 1.43 -14.18
CA LEU A 200 2.64 2.05 -14.57
C LEU A 200 3.38 1.17 -15.59
N PRO A 201 4.07 1.79 -16.56
CA PRO A 201 4.71 1.06 -17.65
C PRO A 201 5.81 0.14 -17.13
N VAL A 202 5.89 -1.05 -17.73
CA VAL A 202 6.88 -2.08 -17.43
C VAL A 202 7.94 -2.16 -18.53
N ASN A 203 9.18 -2.40 -18.13
CA ASN A 203 10.25 -2.75 -19.07
C ASN A 203 10.10 -4.22 -19.52
N SER A 204 10.67 -4.57 -20.68
CA SER A 204 10.90 -5.97 -21.03
C SER A 204 11.86 -6.65 -20.04
N ASN A 205 11.72 -7.96 -19.83
CA ASN A 205 12.64 -8.79 -19.03
C ASN A 205 12.71 -8.45 -17.53
N LEU A 206 11.59 -8.08 -16.91
CA LEU A 206 11.51 -7.92 -15.46
C LEU A 206 11.51 -9.28 -14.75
N LYS A 207 12.10 -9.32 -13.55
CA LYS A 207 11.93 -10.41 -12.57
C LYS A 207 11.12 -9.91 -11.38
N GLY A 208 10.40 -10.80 -10.70
CA GLY A 208 9.66 -10.49 -9.47
C GLY A 208 8.16 -10.60 -9.64
N PHE A 209 7.40 -9.80 -8.88
CA PHE A 209 5.95 -9.97 -8.72
C PHE A 209 5.15 -8.76 -9.20
N GLY A 210 4.06 -9.05 -9.89
CA GLY A 210 2.94 -8.14 -10.11
C GLY A 210 3.24 -6.88 -10.93
N PRO A 211 2.18 -6.21 -11.41
CA PRO A 211 2.30 -4.86 -11.92
C PRO A 211 2.48 -3.86 -10.77
N PHE A 212 3.09 -2.72 -11.10
CA PHE A 212 3.11 -1.54 -10.23
C PHE A 212 1.92 -0.64 -10.60
N VAL A 213 0.99 -0.46 -9.66
CA VAL A 213 -0.22 0.36 -9.85
C VAL A 213 -0.33 1.46 -8.79
N VAL A 214 -1.00 2.56 -9.14
CA VAL A 214 -1.42 3.60 -8.19
C VAL A 214 -2.89 3.90 -8.34
N ILE A 215 -3.55 4.27 -7.25
CA ILE A 215 -4.97 4.61 -7.26
C ILE A 215 -5.13 6.07 -7.71
N SER A 216 -6.05 6.34 -8.65
CA SER A 216 -6.32 7.71 -9.10
C SER A 216 -7.74 7.83 -9.66
N PHE A 217 -8.64 8.47 -8.89
CA PHE A 217 -10.01 8.85 -9.27
C PHE A 217 -10.66 9.67 -8.14
#